data_AF-A0A1D3TZC6-F1
#
_entry.id   AF-A0A1D3TZC6-F1
#
_cell.length_a   1.000
_cell.length_b   1.000
_cell.length_c   1.000
_cell.angle_alpha   90.00
_cell.angle_beta   90.00
_cell.angle_gamma   90.00
#
_symmetry.space_group_name_H-M   'P 1'
#
loop_
_entity.id
_entity.type
_entity.pdbx_description
1 polymer ?
#
loop_
_entity_poly.entity_id
_entity_poly.type
_entity_poly.pdbx_seq_one_letter_code
_entity_poly.pdbx_strand_id
1 'polypeptide(L)'
;MVPVQVTIVALYKIMNLLGIINTSLAVTLPSLVGATCPGLAGAFGVFMMRQFFMSVPRELNEAAALDGAGPIRSFVSVMLPMAKSTLTSLAIIVFTFSWNDYFTTFIMINDTEKLSLPVGILSIRQPFATGDNVEFAAVVLSVIPVLLVFIIGQKWIVKSMTHVGVKG
;
A
#
# COMPACT_ATOMS: atom_id res chain seq x y z
N MET A 1 5.69 -16.76 -0.15
CA MET A 1 6.17 -15.37 -0.23
C MET A 1 7.67 -15.42 -0.47
N VAL A 2 8.16 -14.76 -1.51
CA VAL A 2 9.60 -14.62 -1.73
C VAL A 2 10.08 -13.42 -0.90
N PRO A 3 11.16 -13.52 -0.12
CA PRO A 3 11.68 -12.38 0.63
C PRO A 3 12.07 -11.24 -0.31
N VAL A 4 11.61 -10.01 -0.02
CA VAL A 4 11.86 -8.82 -0.85
C VAL A 4 13.37 -8.53 -0.98
N GLN A 5 14.15 -8.93 0.03
CA GLN A 5 15.61 -8.80 0.04
C GLN A 5 16.29 -9.60 -1.09
N VAL A 6 15.68 -10.68 -1.57
CA VAL A 6 16.24 -11.51 -2.66
C VAL A 6 15.97 -10.86 -4.01
N THR A 7 14.86 -10.14 -4.16
CA THR A 7 14.45 -9.50 -5.42
C THR A 7 15.00 -8.08 -5.58
N ILE A 8 15.55 -7.48 -4.50
CA ILE A 8 15.94 -6.07 -4.48
C ILE A 8 17.04 -5.71 -5.49
N VAL A 9 18.01 -6.61 -5.71
CA VAL A 9 19.10 -6.38 -6.66
C VAL A 9 18.57 -6.32 -8.09
N ALA A 10 17.66 -7.24 -8.44
CA ALA A 10 17.01 -7.24 -9.75
C ALA A 10 16.15 -5.99 -9.93
N LEU A 11 15.40 -5.61 -8.89
CA LEU A 11 14.56 -4.42 -8.91
C LEU A 11 15.38 -3.14 -9.09
N TYR A 12 16.50 -3.00 -8.37
CA TYR A 12 17.41 -1.87 -8.53
C TYR A 12 17.94 -1.79 -9.96
N LYS A 13 18.34 -2.92 -10.56
CA LYS A 13 18.76 -2.95 -11.97
C LYS A 13 17.66 -2.46 -12.91
N ILE A 14 16.40 -2.86 -12.70
CA ILE A 14 15.27 -2.40 -13.53
C ILE A 14 15.06 -0.89 -13.35
N MET A 15 15.03 -0.38 -12.12
CA MET A 15 14.86 1.05 -11.86
C MET A 15 16.02 1.88 -12.43
N ASN A 16 17.24 1.34 -12.41
CA ASN A 16 18.41 1.96 -13.01
C ASN A 16 18.35 1.97 -14.54
N LEU A 17 17.89 0.88 -15.17
CA LEU A 17 17.64 0.83 -16.62
C LEU A 17 16.57 1.83 -17.07
N LEU A 18 15.57 2.07 -16.21
CA LEU A 18 14.55 3.10 -16.43
C LEU A 18 15.07 4.53 -16.15
N GLY A 19 16.27 4.68 -15.59
CA GLY A 19 16.88 5.98 -15.30
C GLY A 19 16.21 6.75 -14.16
N ILE A 20 15.40 6.09 -13.32
CA ILE A 20 14.60 6.75 -12.27
C ILE A 20 15.18 6.58 -10.87
N ILE A 21 16.35 5.95 -10.72
CA ILE A 21 17.07 5.90 -9.43
C ILE A 21 17.25 7.32 -8.90
N ASN A 22 17.22 7.46 -7.57
CA ASN A 22 17.34 8.74 -6.88
C ASN A 22 16.17 9.71 -7.16
N THR A 23 14.98 9.16 -7.47
CA THR A 23 13.71 9.87 -7.57
C THR A 23 12.64 9.14 -6.76
N SER A 24 11.62 9.86 -6.27
CA SER A 24 10.49 9.26 -5.53
C SER A 24 9.74 8.19 -6.35
N LEU A 25 9.83 8.25 -7.68
CA LEU A 25 9.24 7.27 -8.59
C LEU A 25 9.90 5.89 -8.47
N ALA A 26 11.21 5.82 -8.18
CA ALA A 26 11.90 4.54 -7.99
C ALA A 26 11.27 3.72 -6.87
N VAL A 27 10.74 4.37 -5.82
CA VAL A 27 10.11 3.69 -4.67
C VAL A 27 8.60 3.50 -4.89
N THR A 28 7.94 4.50 -5.49
CA THR A 28 6.49 4.51 -5.66
C THR A 28 6.02 3.48 -6.70
N LEU A 29 6.75 3.33 -7.82
CA LEU A 29 6.36 2.41 -8.89
C LEU A 29 6.39 0.94 -8.45
N PRO A 30 7.47 0.42 -7.83
CA PRO A 30 7.49 -0.94 -7.30
C PRO A 30 6.43 -1.18 -6.23
N SER A 31 6.15 -0.18 -5.39
CA SER A 31 5.10 -0.26 -4.38
C SER A 31 3.71 -0.38 -5.03
N LEU A 32 3.44 0.36 -6.10
CA LEU A 32 2.16 0.33 -6.82
C LEU A 32 1.93 -1.01 -7.52
N VAL A 33 2.94 -1.50 -8.24
CA VAL A 33 2.90 -2.76 -9.00
C VAL A 33 2.96 -4.00 -8.07
N GLY A 34 3.25 -3.80 -6.78
CA GLY A 34 3.30 -4.88 -5.80
C GLY A 34 4.62 -5.67 -5.80
N ALA A 35 5.70 -5.07 -6.28
CA ALA A 35 7.03 -5.66 -6.33
C ALA A 35 7.79 -5.59 -4.99
N THR A 36 7.52 -4.59 -4.15
CA THR A 36 8.22 -4.38 -2.86
C THR A 36 7.31 -4.34 -1.63
N CYS A 37 6.03 -4.08 -1.83
CA CYS A 37 5.01 -3.99 -0.79
C CYS A 37 3.77 -4.79 -1.21
N PRO A 38 2.80 -5.05 -0.29
CA PRO A 38 1.56 -5.75 -0.65
C PRO A 38 0.83 -5.13 -1.84
N GLY A 39 1.09 -3.84 -2.13
CA GLY A 39 0.79 -3.11 -3.35
C GLY A 39 -0.70 -3.04 -3.67
N LEU A 40 -1.12 -2.00 -4.39
CA LEU A 40 -2.50 -1.98 -4.87
C LEU A 40 -2.74 -3.11 -5.89
N ALA A 41 -1.73 -3.40 -6.72
CA ALA A 41 -1.76 -4.49 -7.70
C ALA A 41 -0.97 -5.75 -7.26
N GLY A 42 -0.49 -5.80 -6.01
CA GLY A 42 0.25 -6.95 -5.51
C GLY A 42 -0.64 -8.13 -5.16
N ALA A 43 -0.04 -9.30 -4.92
CA ALA A 43 -0.76 -10.54 -4.67
C ALA A 43 -1.76 -10.43 -3.50
N PHE A 44 -1.43 -9.67 -2.45
CA PHE A 44 -2.32 -9.42 -1.33
C PHE A 44 -3.53 -8.58 -1.72
N GLY A 45 -3.32 -7.45 -2.42
CA GLY A 45 -4.41 -6.60 -2.90
C GLY A 45 -5.36 -7.35 -3.83
N VAL A 46 -4.81 -8.10 -4.79
CA VAL A 46 -5.59 -8.95 -5.70
C VAL A 46 -6.37 -10.01 -4.93
N PHE A 47 -5.73 -10.71 -3.99
CA PHE A 47 -6.39 -11.73 -3.17
C PHE A 47 -7.55 -11.13 -2.36
N MET A 48 -7.31 -10.03 -1.65
CA MET A 48 -8.31 -9.36 -0.82
C MET A 48 -9.51 -8.89 -1.64
N MET A 49 -9.26 -8.22 -2.77
CA MET A 49 -10.33 -7.74 -3.66
C MET A 49 -11.08 -8.90 -4.30
N ARG A 50 -10.38 -9.97 -4.72
CA ARG A 50 -11.01 -11.18 -5.24
C ARG A 50 -11.94 -11.82 -4.21
N GLN A 51 -11.52 -11.92 -2.95
CA GLN A 51 -12.37 -12.49 -1.90
C GLN A 51 -13.61 -11.64 -1.63
N PHE A 52 -13.48 -10.31 -1.71
CA PHE A 52 -14.65 -9.44 -1.66
C PHE A 52 -15.59 -9.68 -2.84
N PHE A 53 -15.11 -9.67 -4.08
CA PHE A 53 -15.98 -9.86 -5.25
C PHE A 53 -16.62 -11.25 -5.30
N MET A 54 -15.95 -12.29 -4.79
CA MET A 54 -16.52 -13.63 -4.64
C MET A 54 -17.65 -13.70 -3.62
N SER A 55 -17.72 -12.76 -2.67
CA SER A 55 -18.80 -12.66 -1.68
C SER A 55 -20.04 -11.92 -2.21
N VAL A 56 -19.91 -11.20 -3.34
CA VAL A 56 -21.01 -10.44 -3.94
C VAL A 56 -21.97 -11.43 -4.65
N PRO A 57 -23.29 -11.36 -4.41
CA PRO A 57 -24.27 -12.21 -5.09
C PRO A 57 -24.20 -12.07 -6.61
N ARG A 58 -24.27 -13.20 -7.33
CA ARG A 58 -24.21 -13.23 -8.81
C ARG A 58 -25.38 -12.50 -9.48
N GLU A 59 -26.52 -12.48 -8.80
CA GLU A 59 -27.76 -11.81 -9.22
C GLU A 59 -27.55 -10.34 -9.61
N LEU A 60 -26.64 -9.64 -8.93
CA LEU A 60 -26.33 -8.23 -9.24
C LEU A 60 -25.66 -8.05 -10.62
N ASN A 61 -24.85 -9.02 -11.04
CA ASN A 61 -24.27 -9.00 -12.38
C ASN A 61 -25.27 -9.40 -13.45
N GLU A 62 -26.15 -10.35 -13.14
CA GLU A 62 -27.22 -10.78 -14.04
C GLU A 62 -28.20 -9.64 -14.28
N ALA A 63 -28.60 -8.91 -13.23
CA ALA A 63 -29.41 -7.70 -13.34
C ALA A 63 -28.72 -6.63 -14.21
N ALA A 64 -27.44 -6.35 -13.97
CA ALA A 64 -26.70 -5.40 -14.79
C ALA A 64 -26.61 -5.82 -16.27
N ALA A 65 -26.46 -7.13 -16.54
CA ALA A 65 -26.45 -7.66 -17.90
C ALA A 65 -27.82 -7.54 -18.58
N LEU A 66 -28.92 -7.75 -17.84
CA LEU A 66 -30.29 -7.52 -18.32
C LEU A 66 -30.52 -6.03 -18.67
N ASP A 67 -29.91 -5.12 -17.92
CA ASP A 67 -29.91 -3.66 -18.20
C ASP A 67 -28.99 -3.26 -19.38
N GLY A 68 -28.41 -4.24 -20.09
CA GLY A 68 -27.51 -4.01 -21.22
C GLY A 68 -26.13 -3.49 -20.83
N ALA A 69 -25.73 -3.60 -19.56
CA ALA A 69 -24.38 -3.24 -19.15
C ALA A 69 -23.38 -4.32 -19.57
N GLY A 70 -22.42 -3.92 -20.43
CA GLY A 70 -21.27 -4.76 -20.74
C GLY A 70 -20.33 -4.96 -19.55
N PRO A 71 -19.38 -5.91 -19.60
CA PRO A 71 -18.54 -6.30 -18.46
C PRO A 71 -17.81 -5.14 -17.77
N ILE A 72 -17.27 -4.20 -18.55
CA ILE A 72 -16.58 -3.01 -18.02
C ILE A 72 -17.56 -2.09 -17.28
N ARG A 73 -18.74 -1.86 -17.84
CA ARG A 73 -19.76 -1.01 -17.23
C ARG A 73 -20.30 -1.63 -15.94
N SER A 74 -20.54 -2.94 -15.92
CA SER A 74 -20.96 -3.67 -14.72
C SER A 74 -19.89 -3.61 -13.62
N PHE A 75 -18.62 -3.77 -13.97
CA PHE A 75 -17.53 -3.62 -13.01
C PHE A 75 -17.46 -2.21 -12.43
N VAL A 76 -17.39 -1.17 -13.28
CA VAL A 76 -17.17 0.22 -12.83
C VAL A 76 -18.40 0.80 -12.12
N SER A 77 -19.60 0.46 -12.58
CA SER A 77 -20.84 1.10 -12.09
C SER A 77 -21.50 0.33 -10.94
N VAL A 78 -21.27 -0.98 -10.83
CA VAL A 78 -21.92 -1.83 -9.82
C VAL A 78 -20.89 -2.40 -8.84
N MET A 79 -19.92 -3.18 -9.33
CA MET A 79 -18.98 -3.87 -8.45
C MET A 79 -18.04 -2.91 -7.69
N LEU A 80 -17.46 -1.93 -8.38
CA LEU A 80 -16.44 -1.05 -7.83
C LEU A 80 -16.98 -0.14 -6.71
N PRO A 81 -18.17 0.50 -6.82
CA PRO A 81 -18.76 1.27 -5.73
C PRO A 81 -19.09 0.43 -4.50
N MET A 82 -19.52 -0.83 -4.68
CA MET A 82 -19.76 -1.76 -3.58
C MET A 82 -18.45 -2.10 -2.85
N ALA A 83 -17.35 -2.21 -3.58
CA ALA A 83 -16.03 -2.49 -3.02
C ALA A 83 -15.40 -1.31 -2.28
N LYS A 84 -16.04 -0.14 -2.20
CA LYS A 84 -15.46 1.09 -1.61
C LYS A 84 -14.92 0.89 -0.20
N SER A 85 -15.62 0.18 0.67
CA SER A 85 -15.16 -0.11 2.04
C SER A 85 -13.90 -0.96 2.05
N THR A 86 -13.91 -2.06 1.31
CA THR A 86 -12.78 -2.99 1.15
C THR A 86 -11.58 -2.29 0.50
N LEU A 87 -11.81 -1.49 -0.54
CA LEU A 87 -10.76 -0.72 -1.21
C LEU A 87 -10.13 0.31 -0.27
N THR A 88 -10.93 0.94 0.59
CA THR A 88 -10.42 1.85 1.62
C THR A 88 -9.53 1.12 2.62
N SER A 89 -9.96 -0.05 3.10
CA SER A 89 -9.14 -0.90 3.97
C SER A 89 -7.81 -1.30 3.31
N LEU A 90 -7.86 -1.73 2.04
CA LEU A 90 -6.66 -2.06 1.28
C LEU A 90 -5.73 -0.86 1.13
N ALA A 91 -6.29 0.32 0.83
CA ALA A 91 -5.52 1.56 0.69
C ALA A 91 -4.79 1.94 1.99
N ILE A 92 -5.43 1.78 3.16
CA ILE A 92 -4.81 2.06 4.46
C ILE A 92 -3.66 1.08 4.74
N ILE A 93 -3.88 -0.21 4.46
CA ILE A 93 -2.85 -1.24 4.62
C ILE A 93 -1.66 -0.89 3.72
N VAL A 94 -1.89 -0.69 2.41
CA VAL A 94 -0.84 -0.37 1.44
C VAL A 94 -0.12 0.93 1.82
N PHE A 95 -0.84 1.97 2.20
CA PHE A 95 -0.24 3.23 2.68
C PHE A 95 0.68 2.98 3.87
N THR A 96 0.23 2.22 4.87
CA THR A 96 1.02 1.93 6.07
C THR A 96 2.30 1.18 5.71
N PHE A 97 2.24 0.20 4.81
CA PHE A 97 3.42 -0.52 4.35
C PHE A 97 4.38 0.38 3.56
N SER A 98 3.87 1.15 2.58
CA SER A 98 4.69 2.03 1.76
C SER A 98 5.31 3.19 2.55
N TRP A 99 4.59 3.73 3.53
CA TRP A 99 5.13 4.77 4.41
C TRP A 99 6.30 4.25 5.24
N ASN A 100 6.21 3.01 5.73
CA ASN A 100 7.25 2.36 6.54
C ASN A 100 8.31 1.63 5.69
N ASP A 101 8.30 1.77 4.36
CA ASP A 101 9.26 1.10 3.48
C ASP A 101 10.65 1.76 3.53
N TYR A 102 11.35 1.42 4.59
CA TYR A 102 12.71 1.84 4.85
C TYR A 102 13.70 1.22 3.87
N PHE A 103 13.61 -0.10 3.68
CA PHE A 103 14.65 -0.89 3.02
C PHE A 103 14.76 -0.55 1.53
N THR A 104 13.63 -0.50 0.84
CA THR A 104 13.59 -0.17 -0.59
C THR A 104 14.05 1.27 -0.83
N THR A 105 13.57 2.21 -0.02
CA THR A 105 13.91 3.63 -0.15
C THR A 105 15.40 3.87 0.07
N PHE A 106 15.99 3.25 1.09
CA PHE A 106 17.41 3.36 1.39
C PHE A 106 18.31 2.85 0.24
N ILE A 107 17.88 1.86 -0.52
CA ILE A 107 18.64 1.30 -1.64
C ILE A 107 18.46 2.11 -2.92
N MET A 108 17.30 2.76 -3.09
CA MET A 108 16.95 3.43 -4.35
C MET A 108 17.21 4.93 -4.36
N ILE A 109 17.31 5.56 -3.18
CA ILE A 109 17.51 7.00 -3.03
C ILE A 109 18.86 7.25 -2.38
N ASN A 110 19.69 8.06 -3.04
CA ASN A 110 21.03 8.40 -2.57
C ASN A 110 21.09 9.81 -1.96
N ASP A 111 20.31 10.75 -2.48
CA ASP A 111 20.31 12.13 -1.99
C ASP A 111 19.56 12.22 -0.65
N THR A 112 20.22 12.76 0.37
CA THR A 112 19.64 12.91 1.71
C THR A 112 18.35 13.73 1.70
N GLU A 113 18.26 14.74 0.83
CA GLU A 113 17.08 15.62 0.70
C GLU A 113 15.85 14.91 0.12
N LYS A 114 16.04 13.75 -0.52
CA LYS A 114 14.97 12.97 -1.16
C LYS A 114 14.56 11.74 -0.34
N LEU A 115 15.20 11.52 0.81
CA LEU A 115 14.88 10.39 1.67
C LEU A 115 13.47 10.55 2.25
N SER A 116 12.78 9.42 2.39
CA SER A 116 11.54 9.39 3.15
C SER A 116 11.83 9.70 4.62
N LEU A 117 10.86 10.25 5.35
CA LEU A 117 11.02 10.61 6.75
C LEU A 117 11.57 9.43 7.59
N PRO A 118 11.06 8.18 7.46
CA PRO A 118 11.63 7.05 8.21
C PRO A 118 13.09 6.72 7.89
N VAL A 119 13.54 6.92 6.65
CA VAL A 119 14.95 6.70 6.28
C VAL A 119 15.82 7.88 6.69
N GLY A 120 15.31 9.11 6.56
CA GLY A 120 16.00 10.33 6.98
C GLY A 120 16.36 10.34 8.47
N ILE A 121 15.56 9.68 9.32
CA ILE A 121 15.87 9.54 10.76
C ILE A 121 17.24 8.90 10.99
N LEU A 122 17.71 8.00 10.12
CA LEU A 122 19.05 7.42 10.24
C LEU A 122 20.18 8.44 10.17
N SER A 123 19.99 9.53 9.41
CA SER A 123 21.01 10.56 9.26
C SER A 123 21.25 11.33 10.56
N ILE A 124 20.26 11.32 11.46
CA ILE A 124 20.32 11.91 12.80
C ILE A 124 21.09 11.00 13.76
N ARG A 125 21.10 9.68 13.50
CA ARG A 125 21.70 8.68 14.38
C ARG A 125 23.22 8.76 14.32
N GLN A 126 23.84 9.20 15.42
CA GLN A 126 25.29 9.16 15.57
C GLN A 126 25.76 7.74 15.95
N PRO A 127 26.81 7.18 15.32
CA PRO A 127 27.23 5.78 15.53
C PRO A 127 27.62 5.41 16.96
N PHE A 128 27.80 6.38 17.87
CA PHE A 128 28.27 6.17 19.24
C PHE A 128 27.52 6.98 20.31
N ALA A 129 26.41 7.66 19.94
CA ALA A 129 25.56 8.36 20.90
C ALA A 129 24.30 7.55 21.15
N THR A 130 24.00 7.23 22.41
CA THR A 130 22.76 6.59 22.82
C THR A 130 21.81 7.63 23.40
N GLY A 131 20.58 7.67 22.89
CA GLY A 131 19.49 8.41 23.51
C GLY A 131 19.49 9.90 23.22
N ASP A 132 19.60 10.28 21.95
CA ASP A 132 19.34 11.67 21.56
C ASP A 132 17.83 11.92 21.52
N ASN A 133 17.36 12.91 22.29
CA ASN A 133 15.95 13.29 22.35
C ASN A 133 15.38 13.63 20.95
N VAL A 134 16.26 14.08 20.05
CA VAL A 134 15.92 14.42 18.67
C VAL A 134 15.52 13.17 17.87
N GLU A 135 16.17 12.02 18.07
CA GLU A 135 15.82 10.76 17.39
C GLU A 135 14.42 10.30 17.80
N PHE A 136 14.12 10.29 19.11
CA PHE A 136 12.80 9.92 19.61
C PHE A 136 11.70 10.87 19.13
N ALA A 137 11.97 12.18 19.10
CA ALA A 137 11.03 13.17 18.56
C ALA A 137 10.73 12.90 17.08
N ALA A 138 11.76 12.59 16.28
CA ALA A 138 11.60 12.28 14.87
C ALA A 138 10.81 10.97 14.64
N VAL A 139 11.03 9.94 15.46
CA VAL A 139 10.24 8.70 15.43
C VAL A 139 8.77 9.01 15.72
N VAL A 140 8.46 9.77 16.77
CA VAL A 140 7.08 10.17 17.10
C VAL A 140 6.42 10.89 15.92
N LEU A 141 7.12 11.85 15.29
CA LEU A 141 6.62 12.55 14.10
C LEU A 141 6.33 11.60 12.93
N SER A 142 7.17 10.57 12.73
CA SER A 142 6.97 9.60 11.65
C SER A 142 5.73 8.71 11.83
N VAL A 143 5.26 8.53 13.07
CA VAL A 143 4.05 7.77 13.39
C VAL A 143 2.76 8.57 13.12
N ILE A 144 2.81 9.91 13.23
CA ILE A 144 1.62 10.77 13.11
C ILE A 144 0.84 10.54 11.79
N PRO A 145 1.48 10.51 10.60
CA PRO A 145 0.74 10.31 9.34
C PRO A 145 0.02 8.96 9.28
N VAL A 146 0.64 7.90 9.81
CA VAL A 146 0.03 6.57 9.87
C VAL A 146 -1.19 6.58 10.78
N LEU A 147 -1.10 7.23 11.95
CA LEU A 147 -2.21 7.39 12.87
C LEU A 147 -3.36 8.19 12.25
N LEU A 148 -3.06 9.28 11.54
CA LEU A 148 -4.09 10.08 10.86
C LEU A 148 -4.84 9.26 9.81
N VAL A 149 -4.10 8.53 8.96
CA VAL A 149 -4.72 7.66 7.95
C VAL A 149 -5.56 6.56 8.60
N PHE A 150 -5.09 5.98 9.70
CA PHE A 150 -5.86 5.00 10.45
C PHE A 150 -7.13 5.60 11.07
N ILE A 151 -7.06 6.75 11.73
CA ILE A 151 -8.22 7.41 12.38
C ILE A 151 -9.29 7.77 11.35
N ILE A 152 -8.87 8.28 10.19
CA ILE A 152 -9.78 8.55 9.06
C ILE A 152 -10.38 7.22 8.60
N GLY A 153 -9.53 6.22 8.39
CA GLY A 153 -9.83 4.93 7.78
C GLY A 153 -10.63 3.92 8.61
N GLN A 154 -10.58 4.01 9.94
CA GLN A 154 -11.04 2.97 10.88
C GLN A 154 -12.51 2.56 10.66
N LYS A 155 -13.38 3.52 10.31
CA LYS A 155 -14.81 3.26 10.09
C LYS A 155 -15.05 2.33 8.90
N TRP A 156 -14.19 2.36 7.89
CA TRP A 156 -14.28 1.50 6.72
C TRP A 156 -13.62 0.14 6.94
N ILE A 157 -12.54 0.10 7.72
CA ILE A 157 -11.91 -1.16 8.16
C ILE A 157 -12.94 -2.03 8.89
N VAL A 158 -13.64 -1.46 9.89
CA VAL A 158 -14.66 -2.19 10.65
C VAL A 158 -15.80 -2.68 9.74
N LYS A 159 -16.29 -1.83 8.81
CA LYS A 159 -17.34 -2.21 7.85
C LYS A 159 -16.92 -3.29 6.85
N SER A 160 -15.64 -3.33 6.49
CA SER A 160 -15.09 -4.37 5.61
C SER A 160 -15.06 -5.72 6.33
N MET A 161 -14.72 -5.75 7.62
CA MET A 161 -14.72 -6.98 8.43
C MET A 161 -16.13 -7.53 8.68
N THR A 162 -17.15 -6.68 8.83
CA THR A 162 -18.53 -7.14 9.07
C THR A 162 -19.15 -7.86 7.87
N HIS A 163 -18.75 -7.55 6.63
CA HIS A 163 -19.25 -8.25 5.43
C HIS A 163 -18.65 -9.65 5.25
N VAL A 164 -17.50 -9.93 5.88
CA VAL A 164 -16.86 -11.27 5.85
C VAL A 164 -17.43 -12.16 6.97
N GLY A 165 -18.11 -11.59 7.97
CA GLY A 165 -18.57 -12.29 9.18
C GLY A 165 -20.02 -12.77 9.20
N VAL A 166 -20.91 -12.31 8.31
CA VAL A 166 -22.31 -12.76 8.29
C VAL A 166 -22.46 -13.96 7.36
N LYS A 167 -21.92 -15.10 7.79
CA LYS A 167 -22.49 -16.41 7.48
C LYS A 167 -23.27 -16.84 8.72
N GLY A 168 -24.53 -16.41 8.79
CA GLY A 168 -25.48 -16.71 9.86
C GLY A 168 -26.82 -16.13 9.48
#